data_AF-A0A816GC77-F1
#
_entry.id   AF-A0A816GC77-F1
#
_cell.length_a   1.000
_cell.length_b   1.000
_cell.length_c   1.000
_cell.angle_alpha   90.00
_cell.angle_beta   90.00
_cell.angle_gamma   90.00
#
_symmetry.space_group_name_H-M   'P 1'
#
loop_
_entity.id
_entity.type
_entity.pdbx_description
1 polymer ?
#
loop_
_entity_poly.entity_id
_entity_poly.type
_entity_poly.pdbx_seq_one_letter_code
_entity_poly.pdbx_strand_id
1 'polypeptide(L)'
;MNDDLYENANYCSKVFFRNFSWIDVLFKKRRAKGTIELNDLSKIPSNLHSSNLIDKLEINWSNQLSLLEITRKTIQWKMIFLGICLLIKEIFNISQPLLLIFLMDYFHPCSQMSLWKAWSFAISMILVAFLSSFLFNQAYYHLLKLSLEMRIAYQGLIFRKILRLSSFQLNEVNSGKITNLLSNDACQIEMALLFFHHLWLSPIEIILIVYFFWYFIKSLSLIAIGYTVLLLLIQMLFSRIFLHYQNQILQKTDERIKIMSEIIKSMRIIKMYTWQIPMENQIHRIRKNELIQYGYRLIYESIQLIFQQTYIVLTFYMIYSLMWFFDMEFNPKFFALASCLLSYMRTPIVEFFSIAIIAFVNYFAAQKRFQ
;
A
#
# COMPACT_ATOMS: atom_id res chain seq x y z
N MET A 1 -26.94 -22.01 7.01
CA MET A 1 -25.93 -20.97 6.68
C MET A 1 -26.33 -19.70 7.40
N ASN A 2 -25.43 -19.15 8.22
CA ASN A 2 -25.69 -18.00 9.10
C ASN A 2 -26.09 -16.75 8.32
N ASP A 3 -26.86 -15.87 8.96
CA ASP A 3 -27.27 -14.57 8.43
C ASP A 3 -26.07 -13.67 8.10
N ASP A 4 -26.29 -12.69 7.21
CA ASP A 4 -25.28 -11.69 6.88
C ASP A 4 -25.05 -10.74 8.07
N LEU A 5 -23.93 -10.98 8.75
CA LEU A 5 -23.50 -10.21 9.91
C LEU A 5 -23.22 -8.74 9.56
N TYR A 6 -22.91 -8.43 8.30
CA TYR A 6 -22.64 -7.07 7.85
C TYR A 6 -23.93 -6.29 7.56
N GLU A 7 -24.88 -6.88 6.84
CA GLU A 7 -26.17 -6.23 6.54
C GLU A 7 -26.94 -5.91 7.83
N ASN A 8 -26.96 -6.85 8.78
CA ASN A 8 -27.65 -6.72 10.07
C ASN A 8 -26.97 -5.76 11.08
N ALA A 9 -25.80 -5.21 10.76
CA ALA A 9 -25.08 -4.33 11.65
C ALA A 9 -25.62 -2.88 11.63
N ASN A 10 -25.69 -2.25 12.81
CA ASN A 10 -26.12 -0.85 12.98
C ASN A 10 -25.22 0.12 12.20
N TYR A 11 -25.77 1.25 11.74
CA TYR A 11 -25.01 2.25 10.98
C TYR A 11 -23.78 2.78 11.74
N CYS A 12 -23.91 3.06 13.04
CA CYS A 12 -22.77 3.46 13.88
C CYS A 12 -21.68 2.36 13.98
N SER A 13 -22.07 1.09 13.88
CA SER A 13 -21.14 -0.04 13.88
C SER A 13 -20.47 -0.28 12.52
N LYS A 14 -21.11 0.19 11.43
CA LYS A 14 -20.56 0.23 10.08
C LYS A 14 -19.61 1.42 9.87
N VAL A 15 -19.82 2.53 10.59
CA VAL A 15 -19.12 3.80 10.36
C VAL A 15 -18.15 4.21 11.46
N PHE A 16 -18.55 4.24 12.74
CA PHE A 16 -17.91 5.17 13.69
C PHE A 16 -17.01 4.59 14.80
N PHE A 17 -17.22 3.38 15.31
CA PHE A 17 -16.56 3.09 16.62
C PHE A 17 -16.10 1.66 16.88
N ARG A 18 -16.39 0.70 16.01
CA ARG A 18 -15.97 -0.69 16.24
C ARG A 18 -15.64 -1.32 14.91
N ASN A 19 -14.38 -1.17 14.52
CA ASN A 19 -13.69 -1.99 13.52
C ASN A 19 -14.25 -3.41 13.60
N PHE A 20 -15.22 -3.69 12.73
CA PHE A 20 -15.76 -5.02 12.62
C PHE A 20 -16.39 -5.59 13.90
N SER A 21 -17.27 -4.83 14.55
CA SER A 21 -18.12 -5.37 15.63
C SER A 21 -18.78 -6.71 15.29
N TRP A 22 -19.18 -6.84 14.04
CA TRP A 22 -19.74 -8.05 13.47
C TRP A 22 -18.68 -9.17 13.30
N ILE A 23 -17.39 -8.87 13.10
CA ILE A 23 -16.29 -9.84 13.17
C ILE A 23 -16.00 -10.26 14.61
N ASP A 24 -16.28 -9.45 15.65
CA ASP A 24 -16.13 -9.93 17.04
C ASP A 24 -16.98 -11.17 17.32
N VAL A 25 -18.08 -11.36 16.60
CA VAL A 25 -18.88 -12.59 16.66
C VAL A 25 -18.04 -13.79 16.20
N LEU A 26 -17.26 -13.65 15.13
CA LEU A 26 -16.34 -14.67 14.64
C LEU A 26 -15.18 -14.89 15.62
N PHE A 27 -14.60 -13.83 16.18
CA PHE A 27 -13.55 -13.96 17.19
C PHE A 27 -14.04 -14.66 18.46
N LYS A 28 -15.26 -14.34 18.92
CA LYS A 28 -15.90 -15.02 20.06
C LYS A 28 -16.18 -16.50 19.73
N LYS A 29 -16.69 -16.80 18.54
CA LYS A 29 -16.89 -18.19 18.07
C LYS A 29 -15.57 -18.97 18.05
N ARG A 30 -14.50 -18.38 17.51
CA ARG A 30 -13.15 -18.98 17.53
C ARG A 30 -12.67 -19.23 18.95
N ARG A 31 -12.82 -18.25 19.85
CA ARG A 31 -12.38 -18.37 21.24
C ARG A 31 -13.15 -19.47 21.99
N ALA A 32 -14.41 -19.73 21.63
CA ALA A 32 -15.23 -20.80 22.20
C ALA A 32 -14.97 -22.19 21.59
N LYS A 33 -14.84 -22.29 20.25
CA LYS A 33 -14.68 -23.57 19.54
C LYS A 33 -13.22 -24.00 19.32
N GLY A 34 -12.25 -23.10 19.50
CA GLY A 34 -10.82 -23.32 19.21
C GLY A 34 -10.46 -23.12 17.72
N THR A 35 -11.30 -23.60 16.80
CA THR A 35 -11.12 -23.46 15.33
C THR A 35 -12.31 -22.75 14.68
N ILE A 36 -12.08 -22.18 13.49
CA ILE A 36 -13.13 -21.62 12.63
C ILE A 36 -13.27 -22.55 11.43
N GLU A 37 -14.48 -23.05 11.20
CA GLU A 37 -14.80 -23.81 10.00
C GLU A 37 -15.46 -22.92 8.94
N LEU A 38 -15.48 -23.40 7.69
CA LEU A 38 -16.08 -22.67 6.57
C LEU A 38 -17.58 -22.35 6.80
N ASN A 39 -18.26 -23.22 7.55
CA ASN A 39 -19.66 -23.07 7.92
C ASN A 39 -19.91 -21.97 8.97
N ASP A 40 -18.87 -21.56 9.71
CA ASP A 40 -18.96 -20.50 10.72
C ASP A 40 -18.92 -19.09 10.10
N LEU A 41 -18.45 -18.99 8.85
CA LEU A 41 -18.36 -17.73 8.11
C LEU A 41 -19.75 -17.18 7.76
N SER A 42 -19.87 -15.85 7.74
CA SER A 42 -21.09 -15.18 7.31
C SER A 42 -21.26 -15.28 5.79
N LYS A 43 -22.50 -15.22 5.33
CA LYS A 43 -22.78 -15.02 3.90
C LYS A 43 -22.19 -13.70 3.42
N ILE A 44 -21.85 -13.66 2.14
CA ILE A 44 -21.40 -12.44 1.47
C ILE A 44 -22.64 -11.56 1.21
N PRO A 45 -22.56 -10.24 1.42
CA PRO A 45 -23.64 -9.32 1.10
C PRO A 45 -24.12 -9.45 -0.34
N SER A 46 -25.42 -9.31 -0.54
CA SER A 46 -26.08 -9.49 -1.84
C SER A 46 -25.47 -8.60 -2.94
N ASN A 47 -25.09 -7.38 -2.57
CA ASN A 47 -24.44 -6.39 -3.44
C ASN A 47 -23.03 -6.78 -3.91
N LEU A 48 -22.37 -7.73 -3.22
CA LEU A 48 -21.02 -8.20 -3.48
C LEU A 48 -20.99 -9.56 -4.19
N HIS A 49 -22.15 -10.12 -4.56
CA HIS A 49 -22.18 -11.31 -5.38
C HIS A 49 -21.55 -11.07 -6.75
N SER A 50 -20.80 -12.06 -7.24
CA SER A 50 -20.06 -11.97 -8.49
C SER A 50 -20.95 -11.66 -9.68
N SER A 51 -22.16 -12.23 -9.76
CA SER A 51 -23.13 -11.93 -10.83
C SER A 51 -23.39 -10.44 -10.97
N ASN A 52 -23.76 -9.79 -9.85
CA ASN A 52 -24.09 -8.36 -9.82
C ASN A 52 -22.91 -7.48 -10.21
N LEU A 53 -21.69 -7.86 -9.82
CA LEU A 53 -20.48 -7.11 -10.16
C LEU A 53 -20.10 -7.27 -11.65
N ILE A 54 -20.22 -8.49 -12.17
CA ILE A 54 -19.94 -8.80 -13.57
C ILE A 54 -20.95 -8.10 -14.48
N ASP A 55 -22.24 -8.15 -14.15
CA ASP A 55 -23.31 -7.54 -14.95
C ASP A 55 -23.12 -6.02 -15.06
N LYS A 56 -22.75 -5.35 -13.96
CA LYS A 56 -22.43 -3.90 -13.95
C LYS A 56 -21.27 -3.53 -14.87
N LEU A 57 -20.24 -4.37 -14.96
CA LEU A 57 -19.14 -4.14 -15.90
C LEU A 57 -19.52 -4.54 -17.34
N GLU A 58 -20.26 -5.63 -17.55
CA GLU A 58 -20.64 -6.11 -18.89
C GLU A 58 -21.54 -5.11 -19.62
N ILE A 59 -22.47 -4.45 -18.90
CA ILE A 59 -23.28 -3.35 -19.44
C ILE A 59 -22.40 -2.25 -20.01
N ASN A 60 -21.36 -1.83 -19.27
CA ASN A 60 -20.45 -0.79 -19.72
C ASN A 60 -19.49 -1.25 -20.82
N TRP A 61 -19.16 -2.55 -20.85
CA TRP A 61 -18.34 -3.17 -21.90
C TRP A 61 -19.04 -3.25 -23.26
N SER A 62 -20.36 -3.46 -23.26
CA SER A 62 -21.16 -3.55 -24.50
C SER A 62 -21.10 -2.28 -25.37
N ASN A 63 -20.72 -1.14 -24.79
CA ASN A 63 -20.58 0.15 -25.49
C ASN A 63 -19.27 0.29 -26.29
N GLN A 64 -18.51 -0.80 -26.53
CA GLN A 64 -17.22 -0.82 -27.26
C GLN A 64 -16.18 0.19 -26.74
N LEU A 65 -16.19 0.45 -25.44
CA LEU A 65 -15.22 1.34 -24.78
C LEU A 65 -13.90 0.61 -24.51
N SER A 66 -12.82 1.36 -24.37
CA SER A 66 -11.56 0.79 -23.88
C SER A 66 -11.72 0.30 -22.42
N LEU A 67 -10.94 -0.71 -22.02
CA LEU A 67 -11.00 -1.30 -20.67
C LEU A 67 -10.84 -0.24 -19.55
N LEU A 68 -9.99 0.76 -19.78
CA LEU A 68 -9.77 1.89 -18.86
C LEU A 68 -10.94 2.88 -18.81
N GLU A 69 -11.66 3.07 -19.91
CA GLU A 69 -12.88 3.90 -19.89
C GLU A 69 -14.02 3.21 -19.18
N ILE A 70 -14.08 1.88 -19.27
CA ILE A 70 -15.08 1.05 -18.59
C ILE A 70 -14.86 1.10 -17.09
N THR A 71 -13.62 0.89 -16.62
CA THR A 71 -13.30 1.08 -15.20
C THR A 71 -13.61 2.48 -14.75
N ARG A 72 -13.17 3.49 -15.50
CA ARG A 72 -13.43 4.87 -15.13
C ARG A 72 -14.92 5.12 -14.97
N LYS A 73 -15.75 4.75 -15.93
CA LYS A 73 -17.21 4.97 -15.85
C LYS A 73 -17.86 4.22 -14.68
N THR A 74 -17.40 3.01 -14.33
CA THR A 74 -17.99 2.25 -13.22
C THR A 74 -17.66 2.81 -11.84
N ILE A 75 -16.43 3.30 -11.64
CA ILE A 75 -15.96 3.65 -10.29
C ILE A 75 -15.60 5.12 -10.08
N GLN A 76 -15.62 5.98 -11.11
CA GLN A 76 -15.15 7.38 -11.02
C GLN A 76 -15.69 8.16 -9.82
N TRP A 77 -16.99 8.11 -9.54
CA TRP A 77 -17.59 8.90 -8.47
C TRP A 77 -17.14 8.42 -7.08
N LYS A 78 -17.02 7.10 -6.90
CA LYS A 78 -16.47 6.51 -5.68
C LYS A 78 -15.00 6.89 -5.51
N MET A 79 -14.21 6.81 -6.59
CA MET A 79 -12.80 7.21 -6.58
C MET A 79 -12.61 8.69 -6.27
N ILE A 80 -13.41 9.59 -6.86
CA ILE A 80 -13.34 11.03 -6.59
C ILE A 80 -13.65 11.31 -5.12
N PHE A 81 -14.74 10.74 -4.59
CA PHE A 81 -15.12 10.90 -3.19
C PHE A 81 -14.02 10.40 -2.23
N LEU A 82 -13.46 9.21 -2.47
CA LEU A 82 -12.36 8.67 -1.67
C LEU A 82 -11.10 9.53 -1.77
N GLY A 83 -10.79 10.06 -2.96
CA GLY A 83 -9.69 11.01 -3.16
C GLY A 83 -9.85 12.30 -2.36
N ILE A 84 -11.07 12.84 -2.28
CA ILE A 84 -11.38 14.03 -1.46
C ILE A 84 -11.20 13.70 0.04
N CYS A 85 -11.69 12.55 0.51
CA CYS A 85 -11.49 12.12 1.89
C CYS A 85 -10.00 11.99 2.26
N LEU A 86 -9.18 11.44 1.35
CA LEU A 86 -7.73 11.33 1.53
C LEU A 86 -7.05 12.70 1.53
N LEU A 87 -7.48 13.64 0.67
CA LEU A 87 -6.99 15.03 0.71
C LEU A 87 -7.28 15.71 2.06
N ILE A 88 -8.50 15.59 2.56
CA ILE A 88 -8.89 16.15 3.87
C ILE A 88 -8.04 15.53 4.97
N LYS A 89 -7.78 14.22 4.90
CA LYS A 89 -6.87 13.54 5.82
C LYS A 89 -5.45 14.12 5.77
N GLU A 90 -4.91 14.43 4.59
CA GLU A 90 -3.56 15.04 4.52
C GLU A 90 -3.54 16.47 5.08
N ILE A 91 -4.61 17.25 4.87
CA ILE A 91 -4.75 18.56 5.50
C ILE A 91 -4.71 18.44 7.03
N PHE A 92 -5.39 17.45 7.60
CA PHE A 92 -5.34 17.18 9.04
C PHE A 92 -3.95 16.78 9.51
N ASN A 93 -3.26 15.88 8.80
CA ASN A 93 -1.89 15.49 9.13
C ASN A 93 -0.92 16.66 9.16
N ILE A 94 -1.05 17.61 8.23
CA ILE A 94 -0.21 18.82 8.18
C ILE A 94 -0.60 19.82 9.27
N SER A 95 -1.89 19.91 9.62
CA SER A 95 -2.34 20.81 10.69
C SER A 95 -1.85 20.40 12.07
N GLN A 96 -1.60 19.10 12.30
CA GLN A 96 -1.12 18.59 13.59
C GLN A 96 0.23 19.19 14.03
N PRO A 97 1.31 19.20 13.22
CA PRO A 97 2.56 19.87 13.59
C PRO A 97 2.43 21.40 13.67
N LEU A 98 1.51 22.02 12.92
CA LEU A 98 1.26 23.47 13.04
C LEU A 98 0.64 23.82 14.40
N LEU A 99 -0.34 23.02 14.85
CA LEU A 99 -0.94 23.17 16.18
C LEU A 99 0.08 22.91 17.29
N LEU A 100 1.04 22.00 17.07
CA LEU A 100 2.15 21.79 18.00
C LEU A 100 3.01 23.05 18.14
N ILE A 101 3.31 23.77 17.06
CA ILE A 101 4.06 25.05 17.16
C ILE A 101 3.28 26.05 18.01
N PHE A 102 1.99 26.25 17.74
CA PHE A 102 1.19 27.20 18.52
C PHE A 102 1.09 26.80 19.99
N LEU A 103 1.13 25.50 20.30
CA LEU A 103 1.26 25.03 21.67
C LEU A 103 2.65 25.33 22.26
N MET A 104 3.73 25.18 21.48
CA MET A 104 5.08 25.54 21.92
C MET A 104 5.24 27.04 22.19
N ASP A 105 4.45 27.90 21.54
CA ASP A 105 4.44 29.35 21.82
C ASP A 105 4.05 29.66 23.27
N TYR A 106 3.16 28.87 23.87
CA TYR A 106 2.77 29.02 25.27
C TYR A 106 3.95 28.85 26.24
N PHE A 107 4.85 27.91 25.94
CA PHE A 107 6.03 27.63 26.77
C PHE A 107 7.17 28.63 26.58
N HIS A 108 7.03 29.60 25.69
CA HIS A 108 8.04 30.64 25.51
C HIS A 108 8.01 31.62 26.70
N PRO A 109 9.17 32.02 27.27
CA PRO A 109 9.23 32.83 28.50
C PRO A 109 8.52 34.20 28.39
N CYS A 110 8.35 34.73 27.17
CA CYS A 110 7.67 35.99 26.91
C CYS A 110 6.22 35.85 26.42
N SER A 111 5.60 34.67 26.55
CA SER A 111 4.26 34.45 26.01
C SER A 111 3.18 35.08 26.91
N GLN A 112 2.24 35.79 26.29
CA GLN A 112 1.04 36.32 26.96
C GLN A 112 -0.19 35.40 26.75
N MET A 113 0.06 34.15 26.36
CA MET A 113 -1.01 33.27 25.92
C MET A 113 -1.79 32.70 27.10
N SER A 114 -3.10 32.92 27.11
CA SER A 114 -3.98 32.38 28.15
C SER A 114 -3.98 30.86 28.18
N LEU A 115 -4.08 30.26 29.36
CA LEU A 115 -4.17 28.82 29.56
C LEU A 115 -5.29 28.16 28.73
N TRP A 116 -6.47 28.78 28.65
CA TRP A 116 -7.59 28.25 27.85
C TRP A 116 -7.27 28.12 26.36
N LYS A 117 -6.49 29.05 25.79
CA LYS A 117 -6.01 28.95 24.40
C LYS A 117 -5.04 27.78 24.23
N ALA A 118 -4.13 27.55 25.19
CA ALA A 118 -3.21 26.40 25.15
C ALA A 118 -3.97 25.07 25.19
N TRP A 119 -4.96 24.95 26.09
CA TRP A 119 -5.85 23.78 26.14
C TRP A 119 -6.63 23.60 24.83
N SER A 120 -7.09 24.68 24.21
CA SER A 120 -7.80 24.60 22.93
C SER A 120 -6.93 24.03 21.81
N PHE A 121 -5.64 24.41 21.74
CA PHE A 121 -4.71 23.84 20.76
C PHE A 121 -4.41 22.36 21.05
N ALA A 122 -4.16 22.01 22.31
CA ALA A 122 -3.92 20.61 22.70
C ALA A 122 -5.10 19.69 22.37
N ILE A 123 -6.33 20.11 22.69
CA ILE A 123 -7.56 19.37 22.36
C ILE A 123 -7.74 19.29 20.84
N SER A 124 -7.51 20.39 20.12
CA SER A 124 -7.59 20.41 18.65
C SER A 124 -6.60 19.44 18.01
N MET A 125 -5.37 19.33 18.54
CA MET A 125 -4.39 18.35 18.05
C MET A 125 -4.90 16.91 18.18
N ILE A 126 -5.48 16.56 19.31
CA ILE A 126 -6.04 15.22 19.55
C ILE A 126 -7.20 14.95 18.60
N LEU A 127 -8.11 15.92 18.44
CA LEU A 127 -9.26 15.80 17.53
C LEU A 127 -8.83 15.64 16.08
N VAL A 128 -7.87 16.45 15.62
CA VAL A 128 -7.31 16.37 14.27
C VAL A 128 -6.64 15.01 14.03
N ALA A 129 -5.85 14.51 14.98
CA ALA A 129 -5.21 13.19 14.87
C ALA A 129 -6.22 12.04 14.85
N PHE A 130 -7.30 12.15 15.62
CA PHE A 130 -8.40 11.18 15.58
C PHE A 130 -9.12 11.23 14.23
N LEU A 131 -9.46 12.43 13.74
CA LEU A 131 -10.15 12.61 12.46
C LEU A 131 -9.30 12.14 11.28
N SER A 132 -7.98 12.42 11.27
CA SER A 132 -7.08 11.94 10.22
C SER A 132 -6.99 10.42 10.21
N SER A 133 -6.85 9.79 11.39
CA SER A 133 -6.83 8.34 11.54
C SER A 133 -8.17 7.71 11.11
N PHE A 134 -9.28 8.33 11.48
CA PHE A 134 -10.62 7.86 11.13
C PHE A 134 -10.85 7.91 9.62
N LEU A 135 -10.56 9.05 8.99
CA LEU A 135 -10.68 9.23 7.54
C LEU A 135 -9.77 8.27 6.78
N PHE A 136 -8.53 8.08 7.22
CA PHE A 136 -7.61 7.13 6.61
C PHE A 136 -8.17 5.70 6.64
N ASN A 137 -8.58 5.22 7.80
CA ASN A 137 -9.11 3.86 7.94
C ASN A 137 -10.37 3.64 7.10
N GLN A 138 -11.29 4.61 7.12
CA GLN A 138 -12.53 4.51 6.35
C GLN A 138 -12.27 4.57 4.84
N ALA A 139 -11.45 5.52 4.38
CA ALA A 139 -11.08 5.62 2.98
C ALA A 139 -10.36 4.35 2.50
N TYR A 140 -9.40 3.86 3.28
CA TYR A 140 -8.63 2.65 2.95
C TYR A 140 -9.51 1.40 2.88
N TYR A 141 -10.44 1.22 3.83
CA TYR A 141 -11.40 0.12 3.79
C TYR A 141 -12.26 0.14 2.51
N HIS A 142 -12.82 1.30 2.15
CA HIS A 142 -13.63 1.41 0.94
C HIS A 142 -12.80 1.25 -0.34
N LEU A 143 -11.55 1.70 -0.34
CA LEU A 143 -10.63 1.51 -1.45
C LEU A 143 -10.30 0.03 -1.67
N LEU A 144 -10.01 -0.70 -0.59
CA LEU A 144 -9.75 -2.14 -0.59
C LEU A 144 -10.98 -2.93 -1.03
N LYS A 145 -12.16 -2.54 -0.54
CA LYS A 145 -13.43 -3.13 -1.00
C LYS A 145 -13.65 -2.90 -2.50
N LEU A 146 -13.43 -1.67 -2.98
CA LEU A 146 -13.60 -1.31 -4.38
C LEU A 146 -12.61 -2.04 -5.29
N SER A 147 -11.35 -2.17 -4.89
CA SER A 147 -10.33 -2.88 -5.66
C SER A 147 -10.66 -4.38 -5.79
N LEU A 148 -11.16 -5.00 -4.71
CA LEU A 148 -11.64 -6.39 -4.72
C LEU A 148 -12.90 -6.57 -5.58
N GLU A 149 -13.88 -5.66 -5.47
CA GLU A 149 -15.08 -5.66 -6.33
C GLU A 149 -14.68 -5.69 -7.80
N MET A 150 -13.73 -4.83 -8.19
CA MET A 150 -13.22 -4.76 -9.56
C MET A 150 -12.47 -6.03 -9.97
N ARG A 151 -11.59 -6.58 -9.13
CA ARG A 151 -10.88 -7.83 -9.42
C ARG A 151 -11.85 -8.98 -9.71
N ILE A 152 -12.87 -9.16 -8.86
CA ILE A 152 -13.87 -10.22 -9.03
C ILE A 152 -14.64 -10.03 -10.33
N ALA A 153 -15.03 -8.80 -10.61
CA ALA A 153 -15.78 -8.48 -11.81
C ALA A 153 -14.95 -8.72 -13.09
N TYR A 154 -13.66 -8.39 -13.08
CA TYR A 154 -12.72 -8.71 -14.16
C TYR A 154 -12.54 -10.20 -14.40
N GLN A 155 -12.30 -10.97 -13.33
CA GLN A 155 -12.16 -12.42 -13.42
C GLN A 155 -13.44 -13.07 -13.97
N GLY A 156 -14.60 -12.60 -13.52
CA GLY A 156 -15.89 -13.09 -14.00
C GLY A 156 -16.19 -12.72 -15.46
N LEU A 157 -15.81 -11.52 -15.92
CA LEU A 157 -15.90 -11.14 -17.32
C LEU A 157 -15.02 -12.02 -18.22
N ILE A 158 -13.77 -12.25 -17.82
CA ILE A 158 -12.87 -13.17 -18.54
C ILE A 158 -13.50 -14.56 -18.62
N PHE A 159 -14.02 -15.06 -17.50
CA PHE A 159 -14.65 -16.38 -17.44
C PHE A 159 -15.86 -16.48 -18.39
N ARG A 160 -16.76 -15.49 -18.39
CA ARG A 160 -17.89 -15.43 -19.35
C ARG A 160 -17.40 -15.38 -20.80
N LYS A 161 -16.33 -14.64 -21.08
CA LYS A 161 -15.76 -14.54 -22.43
C LYS A 161 -15.19 -15.89 -22.90
N ILE A 162 -14.44 -16.58 -22.04
CA ILE A 162 -13.86 -17.90 -22.36
C ILE A 162 -14.96 -18.90 -22.73
N LEU A 163 -16.08 -18.92 -21.99
CA LEU A 163 -17.21 -19.81 -22.27
C LEU A 163 -17.93 -19.51 -23.61
N ARG A 164 -17.71 -18.32 -24.20
CA ARG A 164 -18.30 -17.91 -25.48
C ARG A 164 -17.30 -18.01 -26.66
N LEU A 165 -16.02 -18.33 -26.42
CA LEU A 165 -15.02 -18.48 -27.48
C LEU A 165 -15.15 -19.84 -28.18
N SER A 166 -14.80 -19.88 -29.47
CA SER A 166 -14.72 -21.16 -30.19
C SER A 166 -13.53 -21.98 -29.70
N SER A 167 -13.59 -23.31 -29.84
CA SER A 167 -12.49 -24.20 -29.47
C SER A 167 -11.18 -23.86 -30.20
N PHE A 168 -11.26 -23.40 -31.45
CA PHE A 168 -10.10 -22.95 -32.22
C PHE A 168 -9.43 -21.72 -31.58
N GLN A 169 -10.20 -20.67 -31.28
CA GLN A 169 -9.69 -19.45 -30.62
C GLN A 169 -9.15 -19.73 -29.22
N LEU A 170 -9.81 -20.63 -28.49
CA LEU A 170 -9.38 -21.04 -27.16
C LEU A 170 -8.05 -21.82 -27.23
N ASN A 171 -7.84 -22.64 -28.25
CA ASN A 171 -6.58 -23.35 -28.46
C ASN A 171 -5.43 -22.40 -28.87
N GLU A 172 -5.71 -21.32 -29.60
CA GLU A 172 -4.71 -20.27 -29.87
C GLU A 172 -4.29 -19.53 -28.59
N VAL A 173 -5.25 -19.26 -27.69
CA VAL A 173 -4.99 -18.67 -26.38
C VAL A 173 -4.62 -19.78 -25.40
N ASN A 174 -3.34 -20.18 -25.42
CA ASN A 174 -2.75 -21.15 -24.48
C ASN A 174 -3.38 -21.05 -23.07
N SER A 175 -3.82 -22.19 -22.51
CA SER A 175 -4.44 -22.28 -21.19
C SER A 175 -3.60 -21.63 -20.08
N GLY A 176 -2.27 -21.65 -20.20
CA GLY A 176 -1.36 -20.94 -19.30
C GLY A 176 -1.48 -19.40 -19.34
N LYS A 177 -1.81 -18.82 -20.50
CA LYS A 177 -2.09 -17.38 -20.62
C LYS A 177 -3.39 -17.01 -19.91
N ILE A 178 -4.42 -17.84 -20.05
CA ILE A 178 -5.72 -17.66 -19.39
C ILE A 178 -5.57 -17.71 -17.86
N THR A 179 -4.85 -18.70 -17.34
CA THR A 179 -4.62 -18.80 -15.90
C THR A 179 -3.80 -17.63 -15.35
N ASN A 180 -2.83 -17.12 -16.11
CA ASN A 180 -2.06 -15.93 -15.74
C ASN A 180 -2.93 -14.65 -15.74
N LEU A 181 -3.82 -14.49 -16.72
CA LEU A 181 -4.79 -13.38 -16.76
C LEU A 181 -5.70 -13.37 -15.52
N LEU A 182 -6.24 -14.54 -15.16
CA LEU A 182 -7.15 -14.68 -14.03
C LEU A 182 -6.45 -14.52 -12.67
N SER A 183 -5.22 -15.00 -12.53
CA SER A 183 -4.53 -15.03 -11.23
C SER A 183 -3.66 -13.80 -10.98
N ASN A 184 -2.80 -13.45 -11.93
CA ASN A 184 -1.79 -12.40 -11.75
C ASN A 184 -2.28 -11.05 -12.28
N ASP A 185 -2.75 -10.99 -13.52
CA ASP A 185 -3.09 -9.70 -14.14
C ASP A 185 -4.31 -9.05 -13.47
N ALA A 186 -5.31 -9.83 -13.04
CA ALA A 186 -6.41 -9.34 -12.21
C ALA A 186 -5.97 -8.82 -10.82
N CYS A 187 -4.91 -9.40 -10.24
CA CYS A 187 -4.33 -8.92 -8.98
C CYS A 187 -3.57 -7.59 -9.17
N GLN A 188 -2.90 -7.41 -10.31
CA GLN A 188 -2.25 -6.13 -10.64
C GLN A 188 -3.27 -4.98 -10.76
N ILE A 189 -4.46 -5.25 -11.29
CA ILE A 189 -5.56 -4.26 -11.33
C ILE A 189 -6.00 -3.87 -9.91
N GLU A 190 -6.16 -4.84 -9.02
CA GLU A 190 -6.50 -4.60 -7.61
C GLU A 190 -5.47 -3.67 -6.96
N MET A 191 -4.18 -3.97 -7.11
CA MET A 191 -3.08 -3.18 -6.56
C MET A 191 -3.03 -1.77 -7.15
N ALA A 192 -3.22 -1.61 -8.46
CA ALA A 192 -3.22 -0.30 -9.09
C ALA A 192 -4.36 0.59 -8.59
N LEU A 193 -5.55 0.03 -8.37
CA LEU A 193 -6.68 0.76 -7.79
C LEU A 193 -6.42 1.14 -6.33
N LEU A 194 -5.82 0.23 -5.55
CA LEU A 194 -5.49 0.48 -4.14
C LEU A 194 -4.44 1.58 -3.95
N PHE A 195 -3.48 1.71 -4.88
CA PHE A 195 -2.41 2.71 -4.76
C PHE A 195 -2.60 3.94 -5.65
N PHE A 196 -3.66 3.99 -6.45
CA PHE A 196 -3.92 5.07 -7.41
C PHE A 196 -3.82 6.48 -6.79
N HIS A 197 -4.41 6.69 -5.61
CA HIS A 197 -4.45 8.02 -5.00
C HIS A 197 -3.08 8.55 -4.61
N HIS A 198 -2.12 7.67 -4.34
CA HIS A 198 -0.76 8.07 -3.98
C HIS A 198 0.02 8.65 -5.17
N LEU A 199 -0.37 8.36 -6.43
CA LEU A 199 0.31 8.92 -7.61
C LEU A 199 0.23 10.45 -7.67
N TRP A 200 -0.86 11.04 -7.18
CA TRP A 200 -1.08 12.49 -7.23
C TRP A 200 -1.04 13.15 -5.85
N LEU A 201 -1.39 12.43 -4.77
CA LEU A 201 -1.22 12.95 -3.42
C LEU A 201 0.26 13.16 -3.09
N SER A 202 1.15 12.20 -3.38
CA SER A 202 2.57 12.31 -3.02
C SER A 202 3.29 13.51 -3.67
N PRO A 203 3.04 13.88 -4.93
CA PRO A 203 3.53 15.15 -5.48
C PRO A 203 3.02 16.40 -4.76
N ILE A 204 1.72 16.46 -4.43
CA ILE A 204 1.12 17.60 -3.69
C ILE A 204 1.77 17.73 -2.32
N GLU A 205 1.92 16.59 -1.65
CA GLU A 205 2.61 16.45 -0.38
C GLU A 205 4.05 17.01 -0.41
N ILE A 206 4.84 16.66 -1.43
CA ILE A 206 6.20 17.20 -1.62
C ILE A 206 6.17 18.72 -1.78
N ILE A 207 5.26 19.25 -2.59
CA ILE A 207 5.12 20.70 -2.81
C ILE A 207 4.78 21.41 -1.50
N LEU A 208 3.89 20.83 -0.68
CA LEU A 208 3.53 21.40 0.62
C LEU A 208 4.70 21.42 1.59
N ILE A 209 5.52 20.36 1.64
CA ILE A 209 6.75 20.34 2.46
C ILE A 209 7.69 21.45 2.02
N VAL A 210 7.98 21.54 0.72
CA VAL A 210 8.85 22.59 0.15
C VAL A 210 8.33 23.98 0.53
N TYR A 211 7.02 24.19 0.43
CA TYR A 211 6.38 25.44 0.83
C TYR A 211 6.56 25.76 2.33
N PHE A 212 6.27 24.81 3.23
CA PHE A 212 6.44 25.03 4.67
C PHE A 212 7.90 25.23 5.06
N PHE A 213 8.82 24.50 4.46
CA PHE A 213 10.25 24.69 4.65
C PHE A 213 10.66 26.11 4.22
N TRP A 214 10.21 26.57 3.05
CA TRP A 214 10.46 27.94 2.60
C TRP A 214 9.88 28.98 3.55
N TYR A 215 8.64 28.79 4.01
CA TYR A 215 7.96 29.74 4.90
C TYR A 215 8.64 29.87 6.26
N PHE A 216 9.02 28.76 6.90
CA PHE A 216 9.58 28.78 8.26
C PHE A 216 11.10 28.96 8.30
N ILE A 217 11.85 28.36 7.36
CA ILE A 217 13.32 28.32 7.37
C ILE A 217 13.94 29.35 6.41
N LYS A 218 13.13 29.99 5.55
CA LYS A 218 13.54 31.05 4.61
C LYS A 218 14.69 30.60 3.71
N SER A 219 15.79 31.36 3.63
CA SER A 219 16.91 31.12 2.71
C SER A 219 17.60 29.76 2.92
N LEU A 220 17.66 29.26 4.17
CA LEU A 220 18.23 27.96 4.50
C LEU A 220 17.38 26.78 3.99
N SER A 221 16.12 27.03 3.61
CA SER A 221 15.22 26.00 3.09
C SER A 221 15.72 25.39 1.79
N LEU A 222 16.41 26.15 0.92
CA LEU A 222 16.90 25.63 -0.36
C LEU A 222 17.92 24.51 -0.17
N ILE A 223 18.80 24.64 0.83
CA ILE A 223 19.79 23.62 1.17
C ILE A 223 19.10 22.39 1.76
N ALA A 224 18.13 22.61 2.65
CA ALA A 224 17.32 21.52 3.22
C ALA A 224 16.51 20.78 2.15
N ILE A 225 15.88 21.50 1.23
CA ILE A 225 15.14 20.95 0.09
C ILE A 225 16.08 20.13 -0.80
N GLY A 226 17.24 20.68 -1.17
CA GLY A 226 18.26 19.96 -1.94
C GLY A 226 18.70 18.67 -1.24
N TYR A 227 18.91 18.73 0.08
CA TYR A 227 19.26 17.56 0.88
C TYR A 227 18.12 16.52 0.91
N THR A 228 16.86 16.95 1.10
CA THR A 228 15.70 16.03 1.07
C THR A 228 15.54 15.36 -0.30
N VAL A 229 15.72 16.09 -1.40
CA VAL A 229 15.69 15.54 -2.77
C VAL A 229 16.80 14.52 -2.95
N LEU A 230 18.04 14.83 -2.52
CA LEU A 230 19.17 13.90 -2.58
C LEU A 230 18.87 12.59 -1.84
N LEU A 231 18.22 12.68 -0.68
CA LEU A 231 17.87 11.49 0.12
C LEU A 231 16.76 10.68 -0.55
N LEU A 232 15.79 11.32 -1.21
CA LEU A 232 14.81 10.64 -2.06
C LEU A 232 15.48 9.92 -3.23
N LEU A 233 16.49 10.52 -3.87
CA LEU A 233 17.27 9.86 -4.93
C LEU A 233 17.99 8.61 -4.40
N ILE A 234 18.65 8.71 -3.23
CA ILE A 234 19.29 7.56 -2.57
C ILE A 234 18.27 6.46 -2.26
N GLN A 235 17.08 6.83 -1.78
CA GLN A 235 15.99 5.90 -1.49
C GLN A 235 15.53 5.14 -2.75
N MET A 236 15.51 5.79 -3.91
CA MET A 236 15.24 5.14 -5.20
C MET A 236 16.37 4.19 -5.65
N LEU A 237 17.61 4.43 -5.24
CA LEU A 237 18.71 3.48 -5.50
C LEU A 237 18.55 2.22 -4.64
N PHE A 238 18.19 2.37 -3.35
CA PHE A 238 17.89 1.23 -2.48
C PHE A 238 16.75 0.36 -3.05
N SER A 239 15.68 0.96 -3.58
CA SER A 239 14.59 0.19 -4.18
C SER A 239 15.03 -0.62 -5.40
N ARG A 240 15.94 -0.09 -6.24
CA ARG A 240 16.53 -0.85 -7.36
C ARG A 240 17.36 -2.05 -6.89
N ILE A 241 18.16 -1.87 -5.84
CA ILE A 241 18.97 -2.94 -5.25
C ILE A 241 18.05 -4.02 -4.64
N PHE A 242 17.01 -3.61 -3.92
CA PHE A 242 15.99 -4.53 -3.39
C PHE A 242 15.37 -5.38 -4.51
N LEU A 243 14.92 -4.74 -5.59
CA LEU A 243 14.34 -5.43 -6.73
C LEU A 243 15.33 -6.41 -7.40
N HIS A 244 16.61 -6.04 -7.47
CA HIS A 244 17.65 -6.91 -8.01
C HIS A 244 17.76 -8.22 -7.20
N TYR A 245 17.90 -8.14 -5.88
CA TYR A 245 17.96 -9.34 -5.04
C TYR A 245 16.65 -10.11 -4.99
N GLN A 246 15.51 -9.42 -5.01
CA GLN A 246 14.20 -10.06 -5.11
C GLN A 246 14.08 -10.89 -6.38
N ASN A 247 14.55 -10.38 -7.52
CA ASN A 247 14.55 -11.12 -8.77
C ASN A 247 15.48 -12.34 -8.73
N GLN A 248 16.68 -12.21 -8.14
CA GLN A 248 17.58 -13.35 -7.98
C GLN A 248 16.98 -14.43 -7.08
N ILE A 249 16.31 -14.04 -5.99
CA ILE A 249 15.58 -14.96 -5.11
C ILE A 249 14.51 -15.69 -5.89
N LEU A 250 13.64 -14.97 -6.63
CA LEU A 250 12.58 -15.58 -7.42
C LEU A 250 13.13 -16.59 -8.43
N GLN A 251 14.21 -16.26 -9.14
CA GLN A 251 14.86 -17.18 -10.09
C GLN A 251 15.35 -18.46 -9.40
N LYS A 252 15.97 -18.36 -8.21
CA LYS A 252 16.45 -19.53 -7.46
C LYS A 252 15.32 -20.33 -6.82
N THR A 253 14.27 -19.67 -6.37
CA THR A 253 13.05 -20.32 -5.88
C THR A 253 12.36 -21.09 -7.02
N ASP A 254 12.27 -20.52 -8.22
CA ASP A 254 11.69 -21.19 -9.41
C ASP A 254 12.52 -22.41 -9.83
N GLU A 255 13.85 -22.28 -9.85
CA GLU A 255 14.77 -23.40 -10.12
C GLU A 255 14.54 -24.57 -9.15
N ARG A 256 14.43 -24.26 -7.85
CA ARG A 256 14.14 -25.26 -6.81
C ARG A 256 12.77 -25.91 -6.99
N ILE A 257 11.72 -25.11 -7.21
CA ILE A 257 10.35 -25.61 -7.39
C ILE A 257 10.27 -26.50 -8.62
N LYS A 258 10.92 -26.12 -9.72
CA LYS A 258 10.98 -26.93 -10.95
C LYS A 258 11.57 -28.31 -10.67
N ILE A 259 12.76 -28.39 -10.07
CA ILE A 259 13.42 -29.67 -9.78
C ILE A 259 12.63 -30.50 -8.78
N MET A 260 12.07 -29.89 -7.73
CA MET A 260 11.17 -30.59 -6.81
C MET A 260 9.98 -31.20 -7.54
N SER A 261 9.39 -30.47 -8.50
CA SER A 261 8.26 -31.00 -9.28
C SER A 261 8.65 -32.19 -10.17
N GLU A 262 9.86 -32.18 -10.74
CA GLU A 262 10.40 -33.28 -11.56
C GLU A 262 10.69 -34.53 -10.72
N ILE A 263 11.25 -34.33 -9.51
CA ILE A 263 11.50 -35.40 -8.53
C ILE A 263 10.21 -36.07 -8.08
N ILE A 264 9.18 -35.28 -7.74
CA ILE A 264 7.87 -35.82 -7.31
C ILE A 264 7.23 -36.63 -8.45
N LYS A 265 7.27 -36.13 -9.69
CA LYS A 265 6.77 -36.85 -10.87
C LYS A 265 7.52 -38.17 -11.10
N SER A 266 8.80 -38.22 -10.77
CA SER A 266 9.70 -39.37 -11.03
C SER A 266 9.99 -40.22 -9.79
N MET A 267 9.20 -40.09 -8.72
CA MET A 267 9.52 -40.64 -7.40
C MET A 267 9.73 -42.16 -7.41
N ARG A 268 8.96 -42.89 -8.24
CA ARG A 268 9.08 -44.35 -8.37
C ARG A 268 10.46 -44.77 -8.90
N ILE A 269 10.96 -44.08 -9.92
CA ILE A 269 12.27 -44.35 -10.53
C ILE A 269 13.38 -44.03 -9.53
N ILE A 270 13.29 -42.87 -8.86
CA ILE A 270 14.27 -42.44 -7.85
C ILE A 270 14.38 -43.45 -6.71
N LYS A 271 13.25 -44.01 -6.25
CA LYS A 271 13.26 -45.09 -5.23
C LYS A 271 13.84 -46.39 -5.75
N MET A 272 13.51 -46.79 -6.99
CA MET A 272 14.02 -48.02 -7.61
C MET A 272 15.55 -48.02 -7.73
N TYR A 273 16.14 -46.88 -8.09
CA TYR A 273 17.58 -46.70 -8.22
C TYR A 273 18.27 -46.14 -6.96
N THR A 274 17.54 -46.02 -5.84
CA THR A 274 18.04 -45.48 -4.57
C THR A 274 18.72 -44.09 -4.67
N TRP A 275 18.34 -43.28 -5.67
CA TRP A 275 18.89 -41.94 -5.93
C TRP A 275 18.39 -40.84 -4.99
N GLN A 276 17.88 -41.18 -3.81
CA GLN A 276 17.30 -40.20 -2.88
C GLN A 276 18.35 -39.20 -2.38
N ILE A 277 19.49 -39.71 -1.90
CA ILE A 277 20.60 -38.91 -1.36
C ILE A 277 21.19 -37.94 -2.40
N PRO A 278 21.52 -38.35 -3.64
CA PRO A 278 22.06 -37.41 -4.64
C PRO A 278 21.04 -36.34 -5.04
N MET A 279 19.75 -36.68 -5.14
CA MET A 279 18.69 -35.71 -5.45
C MET A 279 18.48 -34.71 -4.31
N GLU A 280 18.55 -35.18 -3.06
CA GLU A 280 18.51 -34.32 -1.88
C GLU A 280 19.68 -33.34 -1.87
N ASN A 281 20.90 -33.83 -2.11
CA ASN A 281 22.10 -32.99 -2.17
C ASN A 281 22.00 -31.93 -3.28
N GLN A 282 21.39 -32.27 -4.42
CA GLN A 282 21.13 -31.30 -5.49
C GLN A 282 20.17 -30.19 -5.05
N ILE A 283 19.06 -30.53 -4.38
CA ILE A 283 18.13 -29.55 -3.83
C ILE A 283 18.82 -28.67 -2.78
N HIS A 284 19.62 -29.25 -1.88
CA HIS A 284 20.33 -28.50 -0.84
C HIS A 284 21.32 -27.49 -1.44
N ARG A 285 22.00 -27.83 -2.54
CA ARG A 285 22.88 -26.88 -3.24
C ARG A 285 22.11 -25.67 -3.77
N ILE A 286 20.95 -25.90 -4.39
CA ILE A 286 20.09 -24.81 -4.90
C ILE A 286 19.54 -23.98 -3.75
N ARG A 287 19.08 -24.65 -2.67
CA ARG A 287 18.58 -23.99 -1.47
C ARG A 287 19.66 -23.13 -0.80
N LYS A 288 20.91 -23.58 -0.77
CA LYS A 288 22.03 -22.79 -0.24
C LYS A 288 22.23 -21.51 -1.05
N ASN A 289 22.20 -21.60 -2.39
CA ASN A 289 22.29 -20.42 -3.26
C ASN A 289 21.10 -19.48 -3.08
N GLU A 290 19.89 -20.02 -2.93
CA GLU A 290 18.68 -19.25 -2.63
C GLU A 290 18.82 -18.50 -1.29
N LEU A 291 19.27 -19.18 -0.23
CA LEU A 291 19.46 -18.60 1.11
C LEU A 291 20.53 -17.51 1.14
N ILE A 292 21.60 -17.64 0.34
CA ILE A 292 22.61 -16.59 0.20
C ILE A 292 21.98 -15.30 -0.33
N GLN A 293 21.09 -15.40 -1.33
CA GLN A 293 20.39 -14.23 -1.88
C GLN A 293 19.41 -13.62 -0.87
N TYR A 294 18.71 -14.46 -0.10
CA TYR A 294 17.91 -13.97 1.03
C TYR A 294 18.77 -13.23 2.06
N GLY A 295 19.94 -13.76 2.39
CA GLY A 295 20.90 -13.13 3.31
C GLY A 295 21.31 -11.75 2.82
N TYR A 296 21.68 -11.61 1.54
CA TYR A 296 21.98 -10.31 0.95
C TYR A 296 20.78 -9.37 1.03
N ARG A 297 19.57 -9.81 0.63
CA ARG A 297 18.37 -8.98 0.68
C ARG A 297 18.09 -8.46 2.10
N LEU A 298 18.16 -9.32 3.10
CA LEU A 298 17.92 -8.94 4.51
C LEU A 298 18.96 -7.94 5.02
N ILE A 299 20.23 -8.09 4.65
CA ILE A 299 21.28 -7.12 4.99
C ILE A 299 20.96 -5.75 4.37
N TYR A 300 20.59 -5.72 3.08
CA TYR A 300 20.22 -4.46 2.42
C TYR A 300 18.95 -3.84 2.98
N GLU A 301 17.92 -4.64 3.27
CA GLU A 301 16.70 -4.18 3.95
C GLU A 301 17.05 -3.58 5.32
N SER A 302 17.96 -4.20 6.07
CA SER A 302 18.43 -3.68 7.36
C SER A 302 19.17 -2.35 7.21
N ILE A 303 20.06 -2.23 6.22
CA ILE A 303 20.76 -0.98 5.91
C ILE A 303 19.76 0.11 5.51
N GLN A 304 18.78 -0.21 4.68
CA GLN A 304 17.73 0.72 4.27
C GLN A 304 16.92 1.20 5.48
N LEU A 305 16.52 0.29 6.38
CA LEU A 305 15.79 0.66 7.60
C LEU A 305 16.62 1.57 8.50
N ILE A 306 17.92 1.26 8.70
CA ILE A 306 18.84 2.12 9.46
C ILE A 306 18.91 3.51 8.81
N PHE A 307 19.12 3.56 7.50
CA PHE A 307 19.18 4.81 6.74
C PHE A 307 17.88 5.64 6.87
N GLN A 308 16.71 4.98 6.82
CA GLN A 308 15.41 5.64 6.98
C GLN A 308 15.18 6.22 8.38
N GLN A 309 15.72 5.60 9.43
CA GLN A 309 15.63 6.14 10.78
C GLN A 309 16.66 7.24 11.04
N THR A 310 17.86 7.12 10.46
CA THR A 310 18.91 8.14 10.61
C THR A 310 18.67 9.37 9.73
N TYR A 311 17.94 9.25 8.62
CA TYR A 311 17.57 10.34 7.72
C TYR A 311 17.06 11.59 8.47
N ILE A 312 16.08 11.44 9.35
CA ILE A 312 15.48 12.58 10.08
C ILE A 312 16.53 13.24 10.98
N VAL A 313 17.32 12.44 11.67
CA VAL A 313 18.38 12.91 12.57
C VAL A 313 19.50 13.61 11.78
N LEU A 314 19.89 13.09 10.62
CA LEU A 314 20.90 13.71 9.75
C LEU A 314 20.39 15.03 9.16
N THR A 315 19.11 15.09 8.73
CA THR A 315 18.49 16.35 8.28
C THR A 315 18.50 17.40 9.39
N PHE A 316 18.29 17.00 10.64
CA PHE A 316 18.39 17.89 11.79
C PHE A 316 19.81 18.42 11.97
N TYR A 317 20.80 17.53 12.10
CA TYR A 317 22.18 17.92 12.34
C TYR A 317 22.70 18.84 11.22
N MET A 318 22.33 18.55 9.97
CA MET A 318 22.67 19.40 8.83
C MET A 318 22.03 20.79 8.91
N ILE A 319 20.74 20.89 9.24
CA ILE A 319 20.07 22.20 9.36
C ILE A 319 20.65 22.98 10.55
N TYR A 320 20.87 22.33 11.69
CA TYR A 320 21.44 22.95 12.88
C TYR A 320 22.86 23.46 12.64
N SER A 321 23.72 22.67 11.99
CA SER A 321 25.09 23.10 11.67
C SER A 321 25.13 24.27 10.69
N LEU A 322 24.22 24.30 9.71
CA LEU A 322 24.07 25.43 8.79
C LEU A 322 23.57 26.69 9.51
N MET A 323 22.58 26.56 10.40
CA MET A 323 22.12 27.69 11.21
C MET A 323 23.24 28.28 12.07
N TRP A 324 24.05 27.41 12.69
CA TRP A 324 25.23 27.82 13.45
C TRP A 324 26.28 28.48 12.56
N PHE A 325 26.56 27.94 11.37
CA PHE A 325 27.54 28.50 10.44
C PHE A 325 27.16 29.88 9.88
N PHE A 326 25.87 30.14 9.70
CA PHE A 326 25.36 31.43 9.19
C PHE A 326 24.95 32.41 10.29
N ASP A 327 25.33 32.16 11.56
CA ASP A 327 24.99 32.97 12.73
C ASP A 327 23.47 33.27 12.85
N MET A 328 22.64 32.28 12.48
CA MET A 328 21.19 32.39 12.56
C MET A 328 20.69 31.92 13.92
N GLU A 329 19.76 32.66 14.53
CA GLU A 329 19.16 32.27 15.80
C GLU A 329 18.47 30.90 15.71
N PHE A 330 18.83 29.99 16.62
CA PHE A 330 18.20 28.68 16.70
C PHE A 330 16.78 28.81 17.25
N ASN A 331 15.79 28.53 16.41
CA ASN A 331 14.40 28.45 16.84
C ASN A 331 13.95 26.97 16.95
N PRO A 332 13.81 26.43 18.18
CA PRO A 332 13.46 25.02 18.39
C PRO A 332 12.10 24.65 17.79
N LYS A 333 11.19 25.63 17.64
CA LYS A 333 9.85 25.41 17.07
C LYS A 333 9.90 25.04 15.60
N PHE A 334 10.77 25.71 14.84
CA PHE A 334 10.94 25.42 13.41
C PHE A 334 11.55 24.05 13.20
N PHE A 335 12.49 23.66 14.07
CA PHE A 335 13.07 22.33 14.01
C PHE A 335 12.06 21.22 14.37
N ALA A 336 11.26 21.42 15.41
CA ALA A 336 10.19 20.48 15.77
C ALA A 336 9.18 20.31 14.63
N LEU A 337 8.78 21.38 13.94
CA LEU A 337 7.89 21.27 12.78
C LEU A 337 8.56 20.58 11.60
N ALA A 338 9.80 20.94 11.25
CA ALA A 338 10.50 20.32 10.13
C ALA A 338 10.64 18.80 10.34
N SER A 339 11.03 18.37 11.54
CA SER A 339 11.16 16.95 11.89
C SER A 339 9.82 16.21 11.87
N CYS A 340 8.74 16.81 12.40
CA CYS A 340 7.40 16.22 12.33
C CYS A 340 6.90 16.10 10.89
N LEU A 341 7.02 17.15 10.07
CA LEU A 341 6.62 17.13 8.66
C LEU A 341 7.40 16.08 7.87
N LEU A 342 8.72 16.00 8.04
CA LEU A 342 9.51 14.96 7.37
C LEU A 342 9.12 13.54 7.81
N SER A 343 8.75 13.36 9.08
CA SER A 343 8.31 12.06 9.61
C SER A 343 6.97 11.61 9.03
N TYR A 344 5.97 12.51 8.98
CA TYR A 344 4.63 12.18 8.49
C TYR A 344 4.61 11.87 7.00
N MET A 345 5.44 12.54 6.23
CA MET A 345 5.41 12.48 4.77
C MET A 345 6.37 11.42 4.21
N ARG A 346 7.17 10.79 5.08
CA ARG A 346 8.10 9.72 4.72
C ARG A 346 7.39 8.54 4.07
N THR A 347 6.41 7.96 4.77
CA THR A 347 5.72 6.75 4.32
C THR A 347 4.99 6.93 2.99
N PRO A 348 4.22 8.02 2.75
CA PRO A 348 3.55 8.18 1.45
C PRO A 348 4.53 8.41 0.30
N ILE A 349 5.59 9.20 0.49
CA ILE A 349 6.53 9.54 -0.59
C ILE A 349 7.47 8.36 -0.92
N VAL A 350 7.94 7.62 0.09
CA VAL A 350 8.95 6.58 -0.12
C VAL A 350 8.30 5.24 -0.48
N GLU A 351 7.28 4.84 0.26
CA GLU A 351 6.70 3.51 0.16
C GLU A 351 5.50 3.52 -0.79
N PHE A 352 4.50 4.36 -0.52
CA PHE A 352 3.26 4.29 -1.29
C PHE A 352 3.42 4.80 -2.71
N PHE A 353 4.18 5.88 -2.93
CA PHE A 353 4.42 6.39 -4.29
C PHE A 353 5.19 5.40 -5.17
N SER A 354 6.22 4.74 -4.62
CA SER A 354 7.00 3.75 -5.38
C SER A 354 6.17 2.52 -5.72
N ILE A 355 5.39 2.01 -4.77
CA ILE A 355 4.44 0.91 -4.99
C ILE A 355 3.39 1.33 -6.03
N ALA A 356 2.87 2.57 -5.95
CA ALA A 356 1.89 3.08 -6.89
C ALA A 356 2.41 3.11 -8.32
N ILE A 357 3.63 3.60 -8.54
CA ILE A 357 4.25 3.62 -9.88
C ILE A 357 4.37 2.20 -10.43
N ILE A 358 4.91 1.27 -9.65
CA ILE A 358 5.10 -0.13 -10.07
C ILE A 358 3.75 -0.78 -10.40
N ALA A 359 2.76 -0.60 -9.53
CA ALA A 359 1.42 -1.14 -9.72
C ALA A 359 0.77 -0.58 -11.00
N PHE A 360 0.97 0.71 -11.30
CA PHE A 360 0.38 1.34 -12.48
C PHE A 360 1.09 0.94 -13.78
N VAL A 361 2.41 0.74 -13.76
CA VAL A 361 3.15 0.17 -14.90
C VAL A 361 2.68 -1.27 -15.18
N ASN A 362 2.54 -2.09 -14.14
CA ASN A 362 2.02 -3.45 -14.28
C ASN A 362 0.56 -3.46 -14.75
N TYR A 363 -0.24 -2.51 -14.31
CA TYR A 363 -1.62 -2.33 -14.76
C TYR A 363 -1.71 -2.04 -16.26
N PHE A 364 -0.89 -1.14 -16.80
CA PHE A 364 -0.89 -0.90 -18.24
C PHE A 364 -0.43 -2.12 -19.05
N ALA A 365 0.54 -2.88 -18.54
CA ALA A 365 0.96 -4.13 -19.15
C ALA A 365 -0.16 -5.19 -19.13
N ALA A 366 -0.87 -5.31 -18.00
CA ALA A 366 -2.04 -6.18 -17.85
C ALA A 366 -3.15 -5.75 -18.81
N GLN A 367 -3.50 -4.46 -18.86
CA GLN A 367 -4.56 -3.91 -19.71
C GLN A 367 -4.36 -4.28 -21.19
N LYS A 368 -3.12 -4.21 -21.70
CA LYS A 368 -2.81 -4.62 -23.09
C LYS A 368 -3.02 -6.10 -23.38
N ARG A 369 -3.02 -6.96 -22.35
CA ARG A 369 -3.31 -8.41 -22.49
C ARG A 369 -4.80 -8.72 -22.35
N PHE A 370 -5.54 -7.82 -21.72
CA PHE A 370 -7.00 -7.92 -21.53
C PHE A 370 -7.78 -7.46 -22.76
N GLN A 371 -7.27 -6.46 -23.48
CA GLN A 371 -7.76 -6.05 -24.80
C GLN A 371 -7.29 -7.04 -25.86
#